data_AF-A0A7K1TTV8-F1
#
_entry.id   AF-A0A7K1TTV8-F1
#
_cell.length_a   1.000
_cell.length_b   1.000
_cell.length_c   1.000
_cell.angle_alpha   90.00
_cell.angle_beta   90.00
_cell.angle_gamma   90.00
#
_symmetry.space_group_name_H-M   'P 1'
#
loop_
_entity.id
_entity.type
_entity.pdbx_description
1 polymer ?
#
loop_
_entity_poly.entity_id
_entity_poly.type
_entity_poly.pdbx_seq_one_letter_code
_entity_poly.pdbx_strand_id
1 'polypeptide(L)'
;MRLRSALRSVLIAGFFAVLTVAVLPASVARADVDDFSYSTWDSQYQIGLDDEGRALMHVTETVVAEFPQTDQNRGIVRGLAEVYGSAPLYPRVISVTDGEGHDVPYETESDDDVLFVSIDDDTYKHGSTTYVIAYTMRDVFHTPDDAEIDEFYWDLLPLDSTQDIARFTGSIRFDDALTGATAGLPSCYQGGYGAKATCDLVEQAGVYTVTATDLGAGEGVTVAFPFELGTVTPSPALQPDPLTDVVPYGLAGGGLLLGGAGLLSVGLMKRRHRGQGDGIVVAQYEVPADLPPLLAAQIEGSKAKAIPAEIVHLGVHGALRIEDGKKKPKLTFLAGENVGDPLDSATLRGLFPGREPGDQVDLGTPDTDLARRLSNLPKAATTAASDRGLTERRRSVSGLVLGVLGVVAALAAVGLAIPGLAVQRPAAIAAFALSVLFLAATAVAAVVLTLKKTVLTRKGAQTREQLLGAREYIRLAEADRIRMLQSYSGAERRADGEIDVIVLYERLLPYAMLFGLEKEWAKVLEVQYERTGSAPGWYIGYSMGSFGRSLSTMGSTLSATPVATSSSSSSGSFGGGFSGGGGGGGFSGGR
;
A
#
# COMPACT_ATOMS: atom_id res chain seq x y z
N MET A 1 -17.85 -37.20 -53.09
CA MET A 1 -17.70 -36.34 -54.30
C MET A 1 -16.29 -35.74 -54.28
N ARG A 2 -15.75 -35.31 -55.43
CA ARG A 2 -14.42 -34.69 -55.70
C ARG A 2 -13.80 -33.85 -54.53
N LEU A 3 -12.48 -33.77 -54.30
CA LEU A 3 -11.30 -34.26 -55.05
C LEU A 3 -10.01 -34.40 -54.16
N ARG A 4 -9.03 -35.14 -54.70
CA ARG A 4 -7.55 -35.09 -54.50
C ARG A 4 -6.98 -33.66 -54.58
N SER A 5 -5.77 -33.27 -54.13
CA SER A 5 -4.62 -33.89 -53.41
C SER A 5 -3.58 -32.79 -53.07
N ALA A 6 -2.53 -33.00 -52.28
CA ALA A 6 -1.19 -33.34 -52.83
C ALA A 6 -0.19 -33.81 -51.76
N LEU A 7 0.57 -34.88 -52.07
CA LEU A 7 1.82 -35.25 -51.41
C LEU A 7 3.01 -34.55 -52.10
N ARG A 8 4.10 -34.35 -51.36
CA ARG A 8 5.47 -34.69 -51.84
C ARG A 8 6.25 -35.39 -50.72
N SER A 9 7.03 -36.40 -51.10
CA SER A 9 7.67 -37.41 -50.21
C SER A 9 9.17 -37.53 -50.50
N VAL A 10 9.84 -38.55 -49.92
CA VAL A 10 11.23 -39.03 -50.20
C VAL A 10 12.34 -38.19 -49.54
N LEU A 11 13.35 -38.70 -48.81
CA LEU A 11 13.69 -40.07 -48.34
C LEU A 11 13.22 -40.28 -46.86
N ILE A 12 13.40 -41.37 -46.07
CA ILE A 12 14.23 -42.61 -46.05
C ILE A 12 15.69 -42.43 -45.52
N ALA A 13 16.30 -43.27 -44.67
CA ALA A 13 15.80 -44.16 -43.59
C ALA A 13 16.98 -44.60 -42.67
N GLY A 14 16.69 -44.96 -41.41
CA GLY A 14 17.62 -45.65 -40.50
C GLY A 14 18.69 -44.78 -39.81
N PHE A 15 19.41 -45.25 -38.79
CA PHE A 15 19.19 -46.45 -37.95
C PHE A 15 20.07 -46.35 -36.69
N PHE A 16 19.50 -46.40 -35.48
CA PHE A 16 20.15 -46.99 -34.29
C PHE A 16 19.12 -47.17 -33.17
N ALA A 17 18.94 -48.40 -32.71
CA ALA A 17 18.12 -48.69 -31.53
C ALA A 17 18.95 -48.42 -30.26
N VAL A 18 18.34 -47.78 -29.25
CA VAL A 18 19.00 -47.51 -27.97
C VAL A 18 19.12 -48.81 -27.17
N LEU A 19 20.33 -49.17 -26.78
CA LEU A 19 20.59 -50.25 -25.84
C LEU A 19 20.29 -49.77 -24.41
N THR A 20 19.09 -50.03 -23.92
CA THR A 20 18.71 -49.71 -22.53
C THR A 20 19.41 -50.63 -21.55
N VAL A 21 20.62 -50.24 -21.11
CA VAL A 21 21.26 -50.85 -19.94
C VAL A 21 20.44 -50.49 -18.71
N ALA A 22 19.94 -51.51 -18.01
CA ALA A 22 19.22 -51.34 -16.75
C ALA A 22 20.22 -50.98 -15.64
N VAL A 23 20.55 -49.70 -15.52
CA VAL A 23 21.18 -49.16 -14.32
C VAL A 23 20.10 -49.15 -13.23
N LEU A 24 20.16 -50.15 -12.33
CA LEU A 24 19.46 -50.06 -11.06
C LEU A 24 19.99 -48.80 -10.34
N PRO A 25 19.13 -47.84 -9.94
CA PRO A 25 19.58 -46.79 -9.05
C PRO A 25 19.96 -47.45 -7.73
N ALA A 26 21.25 -47.47 -7.42
CA ALA A 26 21.66 -47.63 -6.03
C ALA A 26 21.00 -46.49 -5.25
N SER A 27 20.27 -46.81 -4.18
CA SER A 27 19.70 -45.81 -3.29
C SER A 27 20.83 -44.97 -2.72
N VAL A 28 21.06 -43.79 -3.28
CA VAL A 28 21.86 -42.76 -2.62
C VAL A 28 21.01 -42.32 -1.44
N ALA A 29 21.25 -42.95 -0.29
CA ALA A 29 20.78 -42.43 0.97
C ALA A 29 21.27 -40.98 1.03
N ARG A 30 20.34 -40.04 1.06
CA ARG A 30 20.65 -38.74 1.64
C ARG A 30 20.84 -39.06 3.12
N ALA A 31 22.04 -38.79 3.62
CA ALA A 31 22.24 -38.64 5.05
C ALA A 31 21.32 -37.49 5.47
N ASP A 32 20.20 -37.84 6.08
CA ASP A 32 19.34 -36.86 6.74
C ASP A 32 19.99 -36.51 8.07
N VAL A 33 19.80 -35.28 8.56
CA VAL A 33 20.34 -34.92 9.88
C VAL A 33 19.57 -35.62 11.01
N ASP A 34 18.34 -36.04 10.74
CA ASP A 34 17.46 -36.68 11.73
C ASP A 34 17.71 -38.20 11.92
N ASP A 35 18.69 -38.79 11.22
CA ASP A 35 19.03 -40.23 11.20
C ASP A 35 19.80 -40.69 12.45
N PHE A 36 19.20 -40.46 13.62
CA PHE A 36 19.65 -40.93 14.92
C PHE A 36 18.45 -41.33 15.80
N SER A 37 18.69 -41.73 17.04
CA SER A 37 17.63 -42.14 17.98
C SER A 37 17.99 -41.75 19.41
N TYR A 38 17.01 -41.73 20.32
CA TYR A 38 17.27 -41.54 21.74
C TYR A 38 17.15 -42.86 22.51
N SER A 39 18.23 -43.26 23.20
CA SER A 39 18.23 -44.47 24.04
C SER A 39 17.51 -44.26 25.38
N THR A 40 17.55 -43.02 25.91
CA THR A 40 16.70 -42.54 26.99
C THR A 40 16.39 -41.05 26.85
N TRP A 41 15.17 -40.67 27.20
CA TRP A 41 14.72 -39.29 27.41
C TRP A 41 14.06 -39.22 28.80
N ASP A 42 14.72 -38.59 29.77
CA ASP A 42 14.16 -38.28 31.10
C ASP A 42 13.75 -36.80 31.13
N SER A 43 12.63 -36.46 31.76
CA SER A 43 12.15 -35.07 31.85
C SER A 43 11.47 -34.78 33.18
N GLN A 44 11.91 -33.69 33.81
CA GLN A 44 11.59 -33.35 35.19
C GLN A 44 10.95 -31.97 35.23
N TYR A 45 9.65 -31.92 35.52
CA TYR A 45 8.84 -30.71 35.51
C TYR A 45 8.56 -30.27 36.95
N GLN A 46 9.01 -29.07 37.32
CA GLN A 46 8.73 -28.43 38.60
C GLN A 46 7.84 -27.21 38.34
N ILE A 47 6.57 -27.32 38.66
CA ILE A 47 5.54 -26.31 38.39
C ILE A 47 5.11 -25.64 39.69
N GLY A 48 5.31 -24.32 39.75
CA GLY A 48 4.96 -23.48 40.89
C GLY A 48 4.23 -22.21 40.48
N LEU A 49 4.02 -21.32 41.44
CA LEU A 49 3.50 -19.97 41.23
C LEU A 49 4.59 -18.93 41.56
N ASP A 50 4.63 -17.85 40.78
CA ASP A 50 5.48 -16.69 41.06
C ASP A 50 4.81 -15.66 41.99
N ASP A 51 5.53 -14.59 42.33
CA ASP A 51 5.05 -13.48 43.18
C ASP A 51 3.79 -12.76 42.60
N GLU A 52 3.49 -12.95 41.32
CA GLU A 52 2.30 -12.41 40.63
C GLU A 52 1.14 -13.42 40.62
N GLY A 53 1.33 -14.62 41.17
CA GLY A 53 0.36 -15.71 41.18
C GLY A 53 0.19 -16.40 39.83
N ARG A 54 1.17 -16.27 38.92
CA ARG A 54 1.15 -16.92 37.60
C ARG A 54 1.99 -18.19 37.61
N ALA A 55 1.65 -19.13 36.73
CA ALA A 55 2.36 -20.39 36.65
C ALA A 55 3.80 -20.19 36.11
N LEU A 56 4.77 -20.77 36.82
CA LEU A 56 6.17 -20.83 36.42
C LEU A 56 6.61 -22.30 36.44
N MET A 57 7.00 -22.81 35.29
CA MET A 57 7.50 -24.17 35.10
C MET A 57 9.01 -24.13 34.87
N HIS A 58 9.75 -24.86 35.69
CA HIS A 58 11.13 -25.23 35.43
C HIS A 58 11.16 -26.64 34.87
N VAL A 59 11.94 -26.86 33.80
CA VAL A 59 12.12 -28.18 33.19
C VAL A 59 13.59 -28.51 33.13
N THR A 60 13.93 -29.74 33.50
CA THR A 60 15.22 -30.36 33.18
C THR A 60 14.96 -31.60 32.34
N GLU A 61 15.41 -31.59 31.09
CA GLU A 61 15.40 -32.74 30.20
C GLU A 61 16.81 -33.36 30.17
N THR A 62 16.92 -34.68 30.33
CA THR A 62 18.18 -35.42 30.15
C THR A 62 17.98 -36.42 29.01
N VAL A 63 18.59 -36.14 27.86
CA VAL A 63 18.45 -36.91 26.64
C VAL A 63 19.77 -37.58 26.26
N VAL A 64 19.70 -38.82 25.79
CA VAL A 64 20.87 -39.60 25.35
C VAL A 64 20.69 -39.96 23.89
N ALA A 65 21.37 -39.21 23.02
CA ALA A 65 21.32 -39.38 21.57
C ALA A 65 22.34 -40.44 21.12
N GLU A 66 21.90 -41.42 20.33
CA GLU A 66 22.73 -42.48 19.77
C GLU A 66 23.08 -42.16 18.30
N PHE A 67 24.14 -41.37 18.11
CA PHE A 67 24.54 -40.92 16.77
C PHE A 67 25.21 -42.01 15.92
N PRO A 68 25.05 -41.98 14.58
CA PRO A 68 25.74 -42.91 13.69
C PRO A 68 27.28 -42.75 13.72
N GLN A 69 27.99 -43.80 13.34
CA GLN A 69 29.47 -43.83 13.27
C GLN A 69 30.01 -43.19 11.97
N THR A 70 29.25 -42.30 11.35
CA THR A 70 29.54 -41.59 10.10
C THR A 70 29.36 -40.09 10.30
N ASP A 71 30.20 -39.28 9.63
CA ASP A 71 30.19 -37.82 9.65
C ASP A 71 28.86 -37.26 9.12
N GLN A 72 27.87 -37.13 10.02
CA GLN A 72 26.48 -36.82 9.72
C GLN A 72 25.96 -35.77 10.70
N ASN A 73 25.74 -36.15 11.96
CA ASN A 73 25.30 -35.27 13.04
C ASN A 73 26.44 -34.49 13.68
N ARG A 74 26.16 -33.24 14.06
CA ARG A 74 27.00 -32.35 14.86
C ARG A 74 26.42 -32.05 16.24
N GLY A 75 25.14 -32.30 16.42
CA GLY A 75 24.41 -32.13 17.67
C GLY A 75 22.93 -32.42 17.48
N ILE A 76 22.11 -31.90 18.40
CA ILE A 76 20.65 -31.94 18.34
C ILE A 76 20.06 -30.53 18.26
N VAL A 77 18.84 -30.42 17.75
CA VAL A 77 18.03 -29.21 17.78
C VAL A 77 16.77 -29.49 18.60
N ARG A 78 16.57 -28.74 19.68
CA ARG A 78 15.41 -28.87 20.58
C ARG A 78 14.52 -27.63 20.47
N GLY A 79 13.33 -27.77 19.90
CA GLY A 79 12.35 -26.67 19.77
C GLY A 79 11.42 -26.58 20.98
N LEU A 80 11.30 -25.40 21.56
CA LEU A 80 10.43 -25.09 22.70
C LEU A 80 9.32 -24.12 22.27
N ALA A 81 8.04 -24.45 22.50
CA ALA A 81 6.94 -23.55 22.14
C ALA A 81 7.07 -22.15 22.80
N GLU A 82 6.88 -21.10 22.02
CA GLU A 82 6.79 -19.72 22.51
C GLU A 82 5.34 -19.31 22.86
N VAL A 83 4.34 -20.07 22.38
CA VAL A 83 2.90 -19.77 22.56
C VAL A 83 2.10 -21.05 22.88
N TYR A 84 1.21 -20.98 23.86
CA TYR A 84 0.16 -21.97 24.10
C TYR A 84 -1.22 -21.36 23.82
N GLY A 85 -1.83 -21.75 22.69
CA GLY A 85 -3.13 -21.26 22.22
C GLY A 85 -3.11 -19.78 21.82
N SER A 86 -3.12 -18.89 22.82
CA SER A 86 -2.85 -17.45 22.65
C SER A 86 -2.15 -16.80 23.86
N ALA A 87 -1.69 -17.59 24.82
CA ALA A 87 -0.81 -17.15 25.90
C ALA A 87 0.67 -17.33 25.49
N PRO A 88 1.52 -16.30 25.56
CA PRO A 88 2.95 -16.46 25.35
C PRO A 88 3.61 -17.16 26.54
N LEU A 89 4.40 -18.20 26.25
CA LEU A 89 5.06 -19.07 27.23
C LEU A 89 6.41 -18.53 27.73
N TYR A 90 6.98 -17.54 27.03
CA TYR A 90 8.29 -16.95 27.34
C TYR A 90 9.41 -17.97 27.64
N PRO A 91 9.66 -18.97 26.77
CA PRO A 91 10.67 -19.99 27.02
C PRO A 91 12.05 -19.36 27.18
N ARG A 92 12.78 -19.82 28.21
CA ARG A 92 14.13 -19.34 28.51
C ARG A 92 15.03 -20.49 28.93
N VAL A 93 16.01 -20.81 28.09
CA VAL A 93 17.12 -21.72 28.43
C VAL A 93 17.92 -21.13 29.60
N ILE A 94 18.22 -21.97 30.58
CA ILE A 94 19.04 -21.67 31.76
C ILE A 94 20.47 -22.16 31.51
N SER A 95 20.62 -23.41 31.07
CA SER A 95 21.89 -24.06 30.80
C SER A 95 21.70 -25.28 29.90
N VAL A 96 22.75 -25.65 29.16
CA VAL A 96 22.89 -26.96 28.51
C VAL A 96 24.23 -27.54 28.96
N THR A 97 24.24 -28.77 29.48
CA THR A 97 25.47 -29.46 29.92
C THR A 97 25.56 -30.87 29.38
N ASP A 98 26.75 -31.49 29.48
CA ASP A 98 26.91 -32.92 29.28
C ASP A 98 26.43 -33.74 30.51
N GLY A 99 26.56 -35.06 30.44
CA GLY A 99 26.25 -35.99 31.53
C GLY A 99 27.24 -35.99 32.71
N GLU A 100 28.36 -35.27 32.62
CA GLU A 100 29.31 -35.06 33.73
C GLU A 100 29.12 -33.68 34.40
N GLY A 101 28.36 -32.77 33.77
CA GLY A 101 28.04 -31.43 34.26
C GLY A 101 28.89 -30.30 33.65
N HIS A 102 29.58 -30.53 32.52
CA HIS A 102 30.31 -29.49 31.80
C HIS A 102 29.39 -28.72 30.85
N ASP A 103 29.59 -27.40 30.74
CA ASP A 103 28.83 -26.54 29.81
C ASP A 103 29.01 -27.00 28.34
N VAL A 104 27.89 -27.24 27.65
CA VAL A 104 27.83 -27.53 26.22
C VAL A 104 27.40 -26.25 25.49
N PRO A 105 28.08 -25.83 24.40
CA PRO A 105 27.67 -24.65 23.64
C PRO A 105 26.28 -24.85 23.04
N TYR A 106 25.51 -23.77 22.91
CA TYR A 106 24.24 -23.78 22.21
C TYR A 106 23.94 -22.39 21.63
N GLU A 107 23.15 -22.36 20.56
CA GLU A 107 22.59 -21.15 19.94
C GLU A 107 21.06 -21.22 19.97
N THR A 108 20.38 -20.08 19.96
CA THR A 108 18.91 -20.00 20.04
C THR A 108 18.32 -19.09 18.97
N GLU A 109 17.34 -19.58 18.22
CA GLU A 109 16.62 -18.84 17.18
C GLU A 109 15.11 -19.07 17.32
N SER A 110 14.30 -18.00 17.23
CA SER A 110 12.83 -18.08 17.28
C SER A 110 12.26 -17.99 15.87
N ASP A 111 11.52 -19.00 15.42
CA ASP A 111 10.81 -19.02 14.13
C ASP A 111 9.47 -19.77 14.26
N ASP A 112 8.45 -19.34 13.50
CA ASP A 112 7.05 -19.87 13.54
C ASP A 112 6.54 -20.29 14.95
N ASP A 113 6.62 -19.37 15.92
CA ASP A 113 6.21 -19.52 17.34
C ASP A 113 6.96 -20.63 18.15
N VAL A 114 8.16 -21.04 17.69
CA VAL A 114 9.05 -22.01 18.37
C VAL A 114 10.46 -21.43 18.58
N LEU A 115 10.96 -21.54 19.82
CA LEU A 115 12.36 -21.26 20.17
C LEU A 115 13.20 -22.52 19.93
N PHE A 116 13.92 -22.56 18.82
CA PHE A 116 14.88 -23.61 18.50
C PHE A 116 16.18 -23.42 19.28
N VAL A 117 16.58 -24.45 20.02
CA VAL A 117 17.85 -24.53 20.74
C VAL A 117 18.77 -25.48 19.99
N SER A 118 19.70 -24.93 19.22
CA SER A 118 20.70 -25.67 18.45
C SER A 118 21.89 -25.98 19.35
N ILE A 119 22.02 -27.23 19.76
CA ILE A 119 22.99 -27.68 20.78
C ILE A 119 24.29 -28.15 20.12
N ASP A 120 25.38 -28.05 20.89
CA ASP A 120 26.74 -28.43 20.56
C ASP A 120 27.44 -27.51 19.53
N ASP A 121 28.62 -27.90 19.03
CA ASP A 121 29.42 -27.12 18.08
C ASP A 121 29.34 -27.65 16.63
N ASP A 122 30.33 -27.34 15.80
CA ASP A 122 30.41 -27.77 14.40
C ASP A 122 31.20 -29.08 14.18
N THR A 123 31.58 -29.78 15.27
CA THR A 123 32.27 -31.09 15.19
C THR A 123 31.27 -32.24 15.04
N TYR A 124 31.63 -33.30 14.33
CA TYR A 124 30.75 -34.48 14.18
C TYR A 124 30.69 -35.32 15.47
N LYS A 125 29.52 -35.86 15.77
CA LYS A 125 29.21 -36.66 16.97
C LYS A 125 28.92 -38.11 16.56
N HIS A 126 29.34 -39.07 17.40
CA HIS A 126 29.24 -40.49 17.10
C HIS A 126 28.95 -41.31 18.36
N GLY A 127 27.92 -42.15 18.31
CA GLY A 127 27.46 -42.97 19.43
C GLY A 127 26.77 -42.17 20.53
N SER A 128 26.56 -42.85 21.67
CA SER A 128 25.86 -42.35 22.84
C SER A 128 26.44 -41.02 23.37
N THR A 129 25.66 -39.96 23.28
CA THR A 129 26.00 -38.60 23.72
C THR A 129 24.87 -38.06 24.60
N THR A 130 25.20 -37.65 25.83
CA THR A 130 24.21 -37.16 26.81
C THR A 130 24.17 -35.64 26.85
N TYR A 131 22.98 -35.07 26.72
CA TYR A 131 22.71 -33.65 26.90
C TYR A 131 21.69 -33.44 28.05
N VAL A 132 21.97 -32.49 28.93
CA VAL A 132 21.08 -32.04 30.00
C VAL A 132 20.65 -30.61 29.71
N ILE A 133 19.37 -30.41 29.39
CA ILE A 133 18.79 -29.13 28.97
C ILE A 133 17.92 -28.61 30.11
N ALA A 134 18.30 -27.48 30.71
CA ALA A 134 17.51 -26.82 31.74
C ALA A 134 16.88 -25.54 31.18
N TYR A 135 15.56 -25.38 31.34
CA TYR A 135 14.84 -24.20 30.87
C TYR A 135 13.63 -23.83 31.75
N THR A 136 13.05 -22.67 31.49
CA THR A 136 11.83 -22.16 32.15
C THR A 136 10.79 -21.72 31.14
N MET A 137 9.52 -21.87 31.50
CA MET A 137 8.34 -21.34 30.80
C MET A 137 7.37 -20.74 31.81
N ARG A 138 6.56 -19.76 31.41
CA ARG A 138 5.52 -19.12 32.22
C ARG A 138 4.15 -19.32 31.59
N ASP A 139 3.10 -19.01 32.35
CA ASP A 139 1.71 -18.98 31.90
C ASP A 139 1.25 -20.35 31.28
N VAL A 140 1.83 -21.46 31.75
CA VAL A 140 1.67 -22.84 31.21
C VAL A 140 0.32 -23.53 31.49
N PHE A 141 -0.66 -22.77 31.97
CA PHE A 141 -2.02 -23.24 32.29
C PHE A 141 -3.02 -22.57 31.35
N HIS A 142 -4.12 -23.25 31.08
CA HIS A 142 -5.27 -22.68 30.37
C HIS A 142 -6.58 -22.96 31.10
N THR A 143 -7.63 -22.23 30.72
CA THR A 143 -9.02 -22.52 31.09
C THR A 143 -9.70 -23.12 29.86
N PRO A 144 -10.15 -24.39 29.87
CA PRO A 144 -10.83 -25.00 28.72
C PRO A 144 -12.16 -24.31 28.37
N ASP A 145 -12.50 -24.23 27.08
CA ASP A 145 -13.76 -23.63 26.60
C ASP A 145 -15.03 -24.35 27.12
N ASP A 146 -14.91 -25.62 27.55
CA ASP A 146 -16.02 -26.47 28.00
C ASP A 146 -16.00 -26.82 29.50
N ALA A 147 -15.05 -26.28 30.28
CA ALA A 147 -14.94 -26.55 31.72
C ALA A 147 -14.48 -25.32 32.54
N GLU A 148 -15.20 -25.02 33.62
CA GLU A 148 -14.86 -23.95 34.59
C GLU A 148 -13.74 -24.42 35.56
N ILE A 149 -12.54 -24.69 35.02
CA ILE A 149 -11.34 -25.13 35.74
C ILE A 149 -10.08 -24.43 35.22
N ASP A 150 -9.01 -24.40 36.02
CA ASP A 150 -7.66 -24.18 35.50
C ASP A 150 -7.05 -25.55 35.19
N GLU A 151 -6.45 -25.74 34.01
CA GLU A 151 -5.85 -27.02 33.62
C GLU A 151 -4.44 -26.87 33.06
N PHE A 152 -3.52 -27.66 33.63
CA PHE A 152 -2.20 -27.93 33.06
C PHE A 152 -2.33 -29.12 32.11
N TYR A 153 -2.48 -28.82 30.82
CA TYR A 153 -2.61 -29.80 29.73
C TYR A 153 -1.36 -29.72 28.83
N TRP A 154 -0.47 -30.70 28.97
CA TRP A 154 0.92 -30.56 28.53
C TRP A 154 1.49 -31.84 27.90
N ASP A 155 2.19 -31.69 26.78
CA ASP A 155 2.97 -32.75 26.15
C ASP A 155 4.35 -32.82 26.82
N LEU A 156 4.59 -33.88 27.60
CA LEU A 156 5.87 -34.14 28.28
C LEU A 156 6.92 -34.71 27.32
N LEU A 157 6.46 -35.40 26.28
CA LEU A 157 7.26 -35.75 25.13
C LEU A 157 6.53 -35.21 23.89
N PRO A 158 7.15 -34.30 23.12
CA PRO A 158 6.44 -33.56 22.10
C PRO A 158 6.24 -34.38 20.83
N LEU A 159 5.12 -34.12 20.14
CA LEU A 159 4.64 -34.90 19.00
C LEU A 159 5.39 -34.62 17.68
N ASP A 160 6.26 -33.62 17.64
CA ASP A 160 7.03 -33.23 16.45
C ASP A 160 8.51 -33.69 16.53
N SER A 161 8.80 -34.71 17.33
CA SER A 161 10.10 -35.41 17.32
C SER A 161 10.26 -36.27 16.06
N THR A 162 11.33 -36.06 15.30
CA THR A 162 11.66 -36.87 14.12
C THR A 162 12.51 -38.12 14.44
N GLN A 163 12.89 -38.33 15.71
CA GLN A 163 13.66 -39.49 16.18
C GLN A 163 12.76 -40.53 16.87
N ASP A 164 13.12 -41.81 16.73
CA ASP A 164 12.62 -42.91 17.58
C ASP A 164 13.21 -42.82 19.01
N ILE A 165 12.42 -43.19 20.02
CA ILE A 165 12.75 -43.04 21.44
C ILE A 165 12.52 -44.36 22.19
N ALA A 166 13.62 -45.03 22.57
CA ALA A 166 13.56 -46.37 23.16
C ALA A 166 12.95 -46.38 24.58
N ARG A 167 13.14 -45.30 25.36
CA ARG A 167 12.48 -45.09 26.65
C ARG A 167 12.31 -43.61 26.95
N PHE A 168 11.07 -43.23 27.28
CA PHE A 168 10.73 -41.94 27.86
C PHE A 168 10.32 -42.09 29.33
N THR A 169 10.78 -41.18 30.19
CA THR A 169 10.33 -41.04 31.58
C THR A 169 9.97 -39.57 31.85
N GLY A 170 8.71 -39.30 32.17
CA GLY A 170 8.26 -37.98 32.61
C GLY A 170 7.99 -37.99 34.10
N SER A 171 8.51 -37.00 34.84
CA SER A 171 8.24 -36.81 36.26
C SER A 171 7.80 -35.37 36.55
N ILE A 172 6.70 -35.23 37.28
CA ILE A 172 5.99 -33.96 37.48
C ILE A 172 5.82 -33.71 38.96
N ARG A 173 6.27 -32.53 39.41
CA ARG A 173 6.06 -32.04 40.76
C ARG A 173 5.38 -30.67 40.72
N PHE A 174 4.26 -30.57 41.44
CA PHE A 174 3.61 -29.30 41.73
C PHE A 174 4.05 -28.81 43.12
N ASP A 175 4.18 -27.49 43.28
CA ASP A 175 4.40 -26.89 44.59
C ASP A 175 3.18 -27.00 45.51
N ASP A 176 3.39 -26.82 46.82
CA ASP A 176 2.36 -26.91 47.86
C ASP A 176 1.14 -26.01 47.57
N ALA A 177 1.36 -24.86 46.93
CA ALA A 177 0.32 -23.89 46.56
C ALA A 177 -0.66 -24.40 45.50
N LEU A 178 -0.20 -25.26 44.58
CA LEU A 178 -1.01 -25.86 43.51
C LEU A 178 -1.61 -27.19 43.97
N THR A 179 -0.84 -28.00 44.70
CA THR A 179 -1.23 -29.34 45.14
C THR A 179 -2.55 -29.36 45.93
N GLY A 180 -2.78 -28.32 46.75
CA GLY A 180 -4.00 -28.18 47.55
C GLY A 180 -5.27 -27.77 46.79
N ALA A 181 -5.16 -27.40 45.50
CA ALA A 181 -6.25 -26.87 44.67
C ALA A 181 -6.63 -27.79 43.50
N THR A 182 -6.32 -29.09 43.58
CA THR A 182 -6.62 -30.09 42.54
C THR A 182 -8.12 -30.41 42.49
N ALA A 183 -8.75 -30.22 41.32
CA ALA A 183 -10.20 -30.32 41.13
C ALA A 183 -10.67 -31.70 40.61
N GLY A 184 -9.75 -32.63 40.33
CA GLY A 184 -10.08 -33.94 39.79
C GLY A 184 -8.90 -34.91 39.78
N LEU A 185 -9.09 -36.07 39.14
CA LEU A 185 -8.01 -37.01 38.88
C LEU A 185 -7.25 -36.60 37.61
N PRO A 186 -5.91 -36.67 37.58
CA PRO A 186 -5.15 -36.41 36.37
C PRO A 186 -5.35 -37.51 35.33
N SER A 187 -5.16 -37.17 34.06
CA SER A 187 -5.19 -38.10 32.93
C SER A 187 -3.84 -38.12 32.19
N CYS A 188 -3.57 -39.24 31.51
CA CYS A 188 -2.33 -39.50 30.77
C CYS A 188 -2.67 -40.18 29.45
N TYR A 189 -2.12 -39.69 28.34
CA TYR A 189 -2.28 -40.25 26.99
C TYR A 189 -0.92 -40.43 26.30
N GLN A 190 -0.81 -41.42 25.43
CA GLN A 190 0.42 -41.72 24.68
C GLN A 190 0.15 -42.11 23.22
N GLY A 191 1.18 -41.95 22.38
CA GLY A 191 1.18 -42.30 20.96
C GLY A 191 1.17 -41.07 20.05
N GLY A 192 1.01 -41.29 18.74
CA GLY A 192 0.98 -40.20 17.75
C GLY A 192 -0.24 -39.28 17.83
N TYR A 193 -0.21 -38.17 17.07
CA TYR A 193 -1.21 -37.11 17.21
C TYR A 193 -2.67 -37.61 17.11
N GLY A 194 -3.50 -37.18 18.06
CA GLY A 194 -4.92 -37.53 18.15
C GLY A 194 -5.20 -38.93 18.72
N ALA A 195 -4.17 -39.64 19.20
CA ALA A 195 -4.31 -40.88 19.93
C ALA A 195 -5.17 -40.73 21.21
N LYS A 196 -5.71 -41.87 21.66
CA LYS A 196 -6.53 -41.97 22.89
C LYS A 196 -6.13 -43.17 23.75
N ALA A 197 -4.93 -43.70 23.54
CA ALA A 197 -4.36 -44.73 24.40
C ALA A 197 -3.92 -44.08 25.71
N THR A 198 -4.42 -44.57 26.84
CA THR A 198 -4.09 -44.04 28.17
C THR A 198 -2.79 -44.65 28.69
N CYS A 199 -1.95 -43.84 29.33
CA CYS A 199 -0.75 -44.31 30.05
C CYS A 199 -1.00 -44.42 31.56
N ASP A 200 -0.21 -45.27 32.24
CA ASP A 200 -0.19 -45.36 33.69
C ASP A 200 0.60 -44.16 34.28
N LEU A 201 -0.07 -43.37 35.12
CA LEU A 201 0.51 -42.22 35.82
C LEU A 201 0.56 -42.54 37.33
N VAL A 202 1.76 -42.66 37.88
CA VAL A 202 1.98 -43.16 39.25
C VAL A 202 2.39 -42.02 40.18
N GLU A 203 1.56 -41.70 41.17
CA GLU A 203 1.89 -40.76 42.24
C GLU A 203 2.73 -41.44 43.33
N GLN A 204 3.86 -40.84 43.70
CA GLN A 204 4.65 -41.21 44.88
C GLN A 204 5.24 -39.96 45.55
N ALA A 205 4.80 -39.68 46.79
CA ALA A 205 5.31 -38.60 47.65
C ALA A 205 5.21 -37.18 47.03
N GLY A 206 4.12 -36.91 46.28
CA GLY A 206 3.90 -35.64 45.61
C GLY A 206 4.74 -35.48 44.33
N VAL A 207 5.09 -36.58 43.69
CA VAL A 207 5.65 -36.62 42.32
C VAL A 207 4.83 -37.60 41.50
N TYR A 208 4.36 -37.17 40.33
CA TYR A 208 3.65 -38.01 39.37
C TYR A 208 4.62 -38.46 38.28
N THR A 209 4.78 -39.77 38.09
CA THR A 209 5.72 -40.35 37.13
C THR A 209 4.98 -41.17 36.07
N VAL A 210 5.33 -40.97 34.81
CA VAL A 210 4.93 -41.79 33.65
C VAL A 210 6.18 -42.39 32.99
N THR A 211 6.04 -43.57 32.39
CA THR A 211 7.11 -44.22 31.62
C THR A 211 6.52 -44.85 30.37
N ALA A 212 7.19 -44.64 29.23
CA ALA A 212 6.84 -45.24 27.94
C ALA A 212 8.10 -45.80 27.26
N THR A 213 7.94 -46.77 26.36
CA THR A 213 9.03 -47.46 25.67
C THR A 213 8.66 -47.73 24.21
N ASP A 214 9.68 -47.88 23.36
CA ASP A 214 9.54 -48.21 21.94
C ASP A 214 8.63 -47.21 21.19
N LEU A 215 8.74 -45.92 21.50
CA LEU A 215 7.99 -44.84 20.85
C LEU A 215 8.62 -44.49 19.51
N GLY A 216 7.82 -44.45 18.44
CA GLY A 216 8.29 -44.04 17.13
C GLY A 216 8.40 -42.53 16.95
N ALA A 217 9.12 -42.09 15.92
CA ALA A 217 9.08 -40.70 15.45
C ALA A 217 7.62 -40.24 15.24
N GLY A 218 7.28 -39.08 15.80
CA GLY A 218 5.92 -38.53 15.83
C GLY A 218 4.99 -39.06 16.94
N GLU A 219 5.48 -39.89 17.86
CA GLU A 219 4.74 -40.33 19.05
C GLU A 219 5.15 -39.60 20.34
N GLY A 220 4.17 -39.19 21.13
CA GLY A 220 4.37 -38.36 22.32
C GLY A 220 3.70 -38.92 23.58
N VAL A 221 3.80 -38.15 24.66
CA VAL A 221 3.15 -38.43 25.95
C VAL A 221 2.55 -37.13 26.49
N THR A 222 1.23 -37.09 26.62
CA THR A 222 0.45 -35.92 27.05
C THR A 222 -0.20 -36.18 28.41
N VAL A 223 -0.21 -35.18 29.29
CA VAL A 223 -0.92 -35.24 30.58
C VAL A 223 -1.90 -34.10 30.74
N ALA A 224 -2.93 -34.33 31.56
CA ALA A 224 -3.95 -33.36 31.93
C ALA A 224 -4.10 -33.34 33.46
N PHE A 225 -3.93 -32.17 34.09
CA PHE A 225 -4.10 -31.98 35.53
C PHE A 225 -5.13 -30.86 35.80
N PRO A 226 -6.34 -31.18 36.29
CA PRO A 226 -7.38 -30.19 36.57
C PRO A 226 -7.26 -29.59 37.98
N PHE A 227 -7.42 -28.26 38.08
CA PHE A 227 -7.37 -27.45 39.29
C PHE A 227 -8.60 -26.53 39.41
N GLU A 228 -8.88 -26.01 40.61
CA GLU A 228 -10.00 -25.09 40.84
C GLU A 228 -9.79 -23.79 40.05
N LEU A 229 -10.83 -23.25 39.41
CA LEU A 229 -10.75 -22.04 38.58
C LEU A 229 -10.24 -20.83 39.38
N GLY A 230 -9.19 -20.18 38.90
CA GLY A 230 -8.52 -19.07 39.59
C GLY A 230 -7.46 -19.51 40.62
N THR A 231 -7.00 -20.76 40.53
CA THR A 231 -5.75 -21.23 41.14
C THR A 231 -4.54 -20.50 40.53
N VAL A 232 -4.60 -20.18 39.24
CA VAL A 232 -3.55 -19.50 38.49
C VAL A 232 -4.06 -18.15 37.97
N THR A 233 -3.24 -17.11 38.08
CA THR A 233 -3.52 -15.81 37.46
C THR A 233 -3.26 -15.90 35.94
N PRO A 234 -4.26 -15.64 35.07
CA PRO A 234 -4.08 -15.78 33.62
C PRO A 234 -3.06 -14.79 33.04
N SER A 235 -2.39 -15.19 31.95
CA SER A 235 -1.42 -14.34 31.25
C SER A 235 -2.01 -12.95 30.94
N PRO A 236 -1.32 -11.83 31.23
CA PRO A 236 -1.83 -10.50 30.93
C PRO A 236 -1.97 -10.20 29.42
N ALA A 237 -1.45 -11.08 28.55
CA ALA A 237 -1.75 -11.11 27.12
C ALA A 237 -3.21 -11.50 26.81
N LEU A 238 -3.81 -12.38 27.62
CA LEU A 238 -5.20 -12.83 27.53
C LEU A 238 -6.18 -11.85 28.21
N GLN A 239 -5.70 -11.07 29.19
CA GLN A 239 -6.53 -10.12 29.94
C GLN A 239 -6.82 -8.87 29.10
N PRO A 240 -8.09 -8.59 28.72
CA PRO A 240 -8.44 -7.48 27.84
C PRO A 240 -8.36 -6.12 28.57
N ASP A 241 -7.83 -5.11 27.88
CA ASP A 241 -7.63 -3.77 28.43
C ASP A 241 -8.12 -2.70 27.44
N PRO A 242 -9.25 -2.03 27.72
CA PRO A 242 -9.80 -1.05 26.78
C PRO A 242 -8.87 0.14 26.52
N LEU A 243 -7.88 0.41 27.40
CA LEU A 243 -6.93 1.50 27.23
C LEU A 243 -5.85 1.18 26.19
N THR A 244 -5.40 -0.08 26.08
CA THR A 244 -4.47 -0.53 25.02
C THR A 244 -5.21 -1.02 23.77
N ASP A 245 -6.41 -1.59 23.93
CA ASP A 245 -7.04 -2.41 22.90
C ASP A 245 -8.14 -1.68 22.13
N VAL A 246 -8.72 -0.60 22.69
CA VAL A 246 -9.86 0.12 22.08
C VAL A 246 -9.59 1.62 21.91
N VAL A 247 -9.05 2.28 22.94
CA VAL A 247 -8.79 3.74 22.90
C VAL A 247 -7.86 4.17 21.75
N PRO A 248 -6.78 3.44 21.38
CA PRO A 248 -5.92 3.83 20.26
C PRO A 248 -6.65 3.91 18.92
N TYR A 249 -7.57 2.98 18.63
CA TYR A 249 -8.39 3.05 17.40
C TYR A 249 -9.23 4.33 17.33
N GLY A 250 -9.86 4.71 18.44
CA GLY A 250 -10.64 5.94 18.55
C GLY A 250 -9.79 7.20 18.34
N LEU A 251 -8.59 7.25 18.93
CA LEU A 251 -7.66 8.37 18.81
C LEU A 251 -7.02 8.46 17.42
N ALA A 252 -6.60 7.33 16.83
CA ALA A 252 -6.03 7.27 15.49
C ALA A 252 -7.08 7.65 14.42
N GLY A 253 -8.29 7.09 14.51
CA GLY A 253 -9.41 7.43 13.63
C GLY A 253 -9.84 8.90 13.78
N GLY A 254 -9.92 9.40 15.02
CA GLY A 254 -10.15 10.81 15.30
C GLY A 254 -9.07 11.72 14.71
N GLY A 255 -7.80 11.31 14.81
CA GLY A 255 -6.67 12.00 14.19
C GLY A 255 -6.80 12.10 12.67
N LEU A 256 -7.14 10.98 12.00
CA LEU A 256 -7.37 10.91 10.57
C LEU A 256 -8.54 11.82 10.11
N LEU A 257 -9.64 11.82 10.86
CA LEU A 257 -10.79 12.69 10.61
C LEU A 257 -10.44 14.17 10.78
N LEU A 258 -9.65 14.53 11.79
CA LEU A 258 -9.15 15.91 11.98
C LEU A 258 -8.23 16.36 10.84
N GLY A 259 -7.33 15.48 10.36
CA GLY A 259 -6.52 15.73 9.17
C GLY A 259 -7.37 15.96 7.92
N GLY A 260 -8.39 15.12 7.69
CA GLY A 260 -9.35 15.25 6.61
C GLY A 260 -10.17 16.54 6.68
N ALA A 261 -10.68 16.90 7.87
CA ALA A 261 -11.37 18.17 8.12
C ALA A 261 -10.45 19.38 7.89
N GLY A 262 -9.17 19.27 8.25
CA GLY A 262 -8.14 20.25 7.92
C GLY A 262 -8.02 20.48 6.41
N LEU A 263 -7.91 19.41 5.61
CA LEU A 263 -7.87 19.48 4.15
C LEU A 263 -9.17 20.06 3.55
N LEU A 264 -10.33 19.67 4.08
CA LEU A 264 -11.63 20.23 3.70
C LEU A 264 -11.69 21.75 3.96
N SER A 265 -11.13 22.24 5.08
CA SER A 265 -11.05 23.67 5.38
C SER A 265 -10.29 24.47 4.30
N VAL A 266 -9.26 23.87 3.69
CA VAL A 266 -8.50 24.49 2.59
C VAL A 266 -9.34 24.55 1.32
N GLY A 267 -10.17 23.53 1.07
CA GLY A 267 -11.18 23.55 0.00
C GLY A 267 -12.23 24.65 0.20
N LEU A 268 -12.78 24.76 1.40
CA LEU A 268 -13.75 25.78 1.78
C LEU A 268 -13.15 27.20 1.72
N MET A 269 -11.90 27.39 2.18
CA MET A 269 -11.16 28.65 2.04
C MET A 269 -11.03 29.05 0.55
N LYS A 270 -10.57 28.14 -0.31
CA LYS A 270 -10.48 28.38 -1.77
C LYS A 270 -11.83 28.70 -2.39
N ARG A 271 -12.91 28.01 -1.98
CA ARG A 271 -14.28 28.27 -2.45
C ARG A 271 -14.77 29.66 -2.03
N ARG A 272 -14.54 30.07 -0.77
CA ARG A 272 -14.89 31.39 -0.24
C ARG A 272 -14.18 32.51 -1.01
N HIS A 273 -12.86 32.42 -1.18
CA HIS A 273 -12.09 33.41 -1.97
C HIS A 273 -12.53 33.48 -3.44
N ARG A 274 -12.98 32.36 -4.04
CA ARG A 274 -13.54 32.33 -5.40
C ARG A 274 -14.91 33.01 -5.57
N GLY A 275 -15.56 33.39 -4.46
CA GLY A 275 -16.81 34.15 -4.41
C GLY A 275 -16.69 35.46 -3.63
N GLN A 276 -15.51 36.09 -3.63
CA GLN A 276 -15.27 37.43 -3.07
C GLN A 276 -15.42 38.56 -4.11
N GLY A 277 -16.00 38.26 -5.28
CA GLY A 277 -16.33 39.26 -6.27
C GLY A 277 -17.62 40.01 -5.91
N ASP A 278 -18.24 40.64 -6.90
CA ASP A 278 -19.45 41.44 -6.71
C ASP A 278 -20.74 40.60 -6.92
N GLY A 279 -20.61 39.31 -7.28
CA GLY A 279 -21.71 38.33 -7.26
C GLY A 279 -22.64 38.37 -8.47
N ILE A 280 -22.45 39.32 -9.39
CA ILE A 280 -23.26 39.49 -10.60
C ILE A 280 -22.44 39.06 -11.81
N VAL A 281 -22.84 37.97 -12.47
CA VAL A 281 -22.26 37.54 -13.75
C VAL A 281 -23.15 38.02 -14.89
N VAL A 282 -22.69 39.04 -15.61
CA VAL A 282 -23.34 39.58 -16.81
C VAL A 282 -22.65 39.01 -18.04
N ALA A 283 -23.40 38.63 -19.07
CA ALA A 283 -22.83 38.19 -20.35
C ALA A 283 -22.04 39.34 -21.00
N GLN A 284 -20.78 39.09 -21.37
CA GLN A 284 -19.84 40.08 -21.93
C GLN A 284 -19.29 39.59 -23.26
N TYR A 285 -19.33 40.42 -24.30
CA TYR A 285 -18.92 40.06 -25.66
C TYR A 285 -17.40 40.23 -25.92
N GLU A 286 -16.66 40.81 -24.98
CA GLU A 286 -15.25 41.15 -25.10
C GLU A 286 -14.49 40.76 -23.83
N VAL A 287 -13.28 40.25 -23.99
CA VAL A 287 -12.36 39.95 -22.88
C VAL A 287 -11.25 41.01 -22.89
N PRO A 288 -10.91 41.66 -21.76
CA PRO A 288 -9.87 42.68 -21.71
C PRO A 288 -8.52 42.21 -22.27
N ALA A 289 -7.84 43.09 -23.02
CA ALA A 289 -6.56 42.80 -23.65
C ALA A 289 -5.40 42.56 -22.64
N ASP A 290 -5.56 42.92 -21.37
CA ASP A 290 -4.63 42.60 -20.28
C ASP A 290 -4.91 41.23 -19.61
N LEU A 291 -5.72 40.37 -20.24
CA LEU A 291 -6.15 39.08 -19.71
C LEU A 291 -5.93 37.90 -20.69
N PRO A 292 -4.71 37.69 -21.24
CA PRO A 292 -4.45 36.63 -22.20
C PRO A 292 -4.73 35.23 -21.63
N PRO A 293 -4.97 34.20 -22.47
CA PRO A 293 -5.38 32.87 -22.02
C PRO A 293 -4.48 32.22 -20.96
N LEU A 294 -3.15 32.40 -21.04
CA LEU A 294 -2.21 31.94 -20.00
C LEU A 294 -2.55 32.49 -18.60
N LEU A 295 -2.95 33.76 -18.51
CA LEU A 295 -3.32 34.44 -17.27
C LEU A 295 -4.73 34.06 -16.83
N ALA A 296 -5.70 34.11 -17.76
CA ALA A 296 -7.09 33.73 -17.51
C ALA A 296 -7.20 32.31 -16.93
N ALA A 297 -6.39 31.37 -17.42
CA ALA A 297 -6.32 30.00 -16.94
C ALA A 297 -5.86 29.86 -15.47
N GLN A 298 -5.10 30.81 -14.92
CA GLN A 298 -4.71 30.81 -13.51
C GLN A 298 -5.89 31.17 -12.59
N ILE A 299 -6.83 31.96 -13.10
CA ILE A 299 -7.96 32.52 -12.36
C ILE A 299 -9.16 31.56 -12.43
N GLU A 300 -9.52 31.13 -13.64
CA GLU A 300 -10.63 30.21 -13.91
C GLU A 300 -10.33 28.82 -13.33
N GLY A 301 -9.16 28.28 -13.62
CA GLY A 301 -8.66 26.98 -13.13
C GLY A 301 -8.18 26.02 -14.23
N SER A 302 -8.58 26.21 -15.49
CA SER A 302 -8.30 25.33 -16.63
C SER A 302 -6.85 25.38 -17.15
N LYS A 303 -5.86 25.29 -16.24
CA LYS A 303 -4.42 25.41 -16.53
C LYS A 303 -3.90 24.48 -17.64
N ALA A 304 -4.49 23.30 -17.80
CA ALA A 304 -4.11 22.36 -18.86
C ALA A 304 -4.38 22.91 -20.27
N LYS A 305 -5.42 23.72 -20.44
CA LYS A 305 -5.82 24.30 -21.73
C LYS A 305 -5.16 25.65 -22.04
N ALA A 306 -4.34 26.16 -21.12
CA ALA A 306 -3.77 27.49 -21.19
C ALA A 306 -2.86 27.69 -22.41
N ILE A 307 -1.91 26.79 -22.64
CA ILE A 307 -0.97 26.85 -23.77
C ILE A 307 -1.67 26.64 -25.13
N PRO A 308 -2.58 25.66 -25.31
CA PRO A 308 -3.35 25.56 -26.55
C PRO A 308 -4.17 26.81 -26.89
N ALA A 309 -4.84 27.42 -25.90
CA ALA A 309 -5.61 28.64 -26.08
C ALA A 309 -4.71 29.85 -26.42
N GLU A 310 -3.57 29.99 -25.74
CA GLU A 310 -2.57 31.04 -25.99
C GLU A 310 -2.01 31.00 -27.42
N ILE A 311 -1.73 29.80 -27.96
CA ILE A 311 -1.24 29.64 -29.33
C ILE A 311 -2.30 30.12 -30.35
N VAL A 312 -3.59 29.86 -30.10
CA VAL A 312 -4.67 30.34 -30.97
C VAL A 312 -4.94 31.84 -30.78
N HIS A 313 -4.75 32.39 -29.57
CA HIS A 313 -4.79 33.84 -29.30
C HIS A 313 -3.72 34.59 -30.10
N LEU A 314 -2.47 34.13 -30.06
CA LEU A 314 -1.38 34.64 -30.88
C LEU A 314 -1.65 34.49 -32.39
N GLY A 315 -2.35 33.43 -32.80
CA GLY A 315 -2.80 33.22 -34.17
C GLY A 315 -3.81 34.26 -34.62
N VAL A 316 -4.91 34.42 -33.87
CA VAL A 316 -5.98 35.39 -34.14
C VAL A 316 -5.49 36.84 -34.09
N HIS A 317 -4.53 37.15 -33.21
CA HIS A 317 -3.85 38.45 -33.20
C HIS A 317 -2.81 38.64 -34.32
N GLY A 318 -2.66 37.67 -35.24
CA GLY A 318 -1.81 37.77 -36.43
C GLY A 318 -0.31 37.62 -36.17
N ALA A 319 0.11 37.26 -34.95
CA ALA A 319 1.52 37.14 -34.59
C ALA A 319 2.15 35.83 -35.09
N LEU A 320 1.34 34.78 -35.25
CA LEU A 320 1.73 33.52 -35.85
C LEU A 320 0.63 32.96 -36.76
N ARG A 321 0.99 31.95 -37.55
CA ARG A 321 0.07 31.15 -38.36
C ARG A 321 0.21 29.69 -37.97
N ILE A 322 -0.91 28.98 -37.92
CA ILE A 322 -0.98 27.56 -37.61
C ILE A 322 -1.20 26.80 -38.92
N GLU A 323 -0.45 25.71 -39.14
CA GLU A 323 -0.49 24.92 -40.37
C GLU A 323 -0.61 23.43 -40.05
N ASP A 324 -1.46 22.70 -40.76
CA ASP A 324 -1.65 21.26 -40.51
C ASP A 324 -0.37 20.44 -40.77
N GLY A 325 0.05 19.67 -39.77
CA GLY A 325 1.20 18.77 -39.83
C GLY A 325 0.82 17.29 -39.62
N LYS A 326 1.74 16.37 -39.96
CA LYS A 326 1.45 14.91 -40.06
C LYS A 326 0.97 14.24 -38.76
N LYS A 327 1.17 14.86 -37.60
CA LYS A 327 0.80 14.34 -36.26
C LYS A 327 0.42 15.42 -35.25
N LYS A 328 1.01 16.61 -35.40
CA LYS A 328 0.78 17.83 -34.62
C LYS A 328 0.93 19.03 -35.57
N PRO A 329 0.35 20.19 -35.29
CA PRO A 329 0.45 21.36 -36.17
C PRO A 329 1.87 21.93 -36.22
N LYS A 330 2.19 22.58 -37.33
CA LYS A 330 3.32 23.50 -37.46
C LYS A 330 2.88 24.91 -37.10
N LEU A 331 3.81 25.72 -36.60
CA LEU A 331 3.62 27.14 -36.35
C LEU A 331 4.64 27.94 -37.17
N THR A 332 4.17 29.01 -37.84
CA THR A 332 5.01 29.93 -38.62
C THR A 332 4.87 31.34 -38.04
N PHE A 333 5.97 32.01 -37.72
CA PHE A 333 5.95 33.39 -37.23
C PHE A 333 5.64 34.38 -38.37
N LEU A 334 4.76 35.35 -38.13
CA LEU A 334 4.37 36.37 -39.12
C LEU A 334 5.04 37.71 -38.81
N ALA A 335 4.40 38.56 -38.00
CA ALA A 335 4.97 39.79 -37.47
C ALA A 335 4.29 40.15 -36.12
N GLY A 336 5.06 40.69 -35.17
CA GLY A 336 4.61 40.85 -33.77
C GLY A 336 3.80 42.11 -33.45
N GLU A 337 3.18 42.80 -34.41
CA GLU A 337 2.68 44.17 -34.22
C GLU A 337 1.43 44.33 -33.33
N ASN A 338 0.62 43.28 -33.15
CA ASN A 338 -0.68 43.36 -32.44
C ASN A 338 -0.71 42.65 -31.06
N VAL A 339 0.45 42.52 -30.41
CA VAL A 339 0.63 41.70 -29.20
C VAL A 339 0.81 42.58 -27.96
N GLY A 340 -0.25 42.70 -27.17
CA GLY A 340 -0.32 43.65 -26.05
C GLY A 340 0.32 43.18 -24.73
N ASP A 341 0.31 41.89 -24.43
CA ASP A 341 0.71 41.41 -23.09
C ASP A 341 2.18 40.94 -23.00
N PRO A 342 2.88 41.21 -21.87
CA PRO A 342 4.18 40.60 -21.58
C PRO A 342 4.20 39.06 -21.57
N LEU A 343 3.06 38.39 -21.29
CA LEU A 343 2.91 36.93 -21.35
C LEU A 343 2.84 36.44 -22.79
N ASP A 344 2.01 37.05 -23.65
CA ASP A 344 1.97 36.76 -25.09
C ASP A 344 3.38 36.90 -25.70
N SER A 345 4.08 37.98 -25.33
CA SER A 345 5.47 38.27 -25.71
C SER A 345 6.49 37.28 -25.11
N ALA A 346 6.17 36.59 -24.01
CA ALA A 346 6.97 35.49 -23.46
C ALA A 346 6.68 34.17 -24.18
N THR A 347 5.42 33.90 -24.52
CA THR A 347 4.99 32.75 -25.33
C THR A 347 5.65 32.78 -26.70
N LEU A 348 5.63 33.92 -27.41
CA LEU A 348 6.30 34.08 -28.70
C LEU A 348 7.80 33.80 -28.63
N ARG A 349 8.52 34.29 -27.60
CA ARG A 349 9.94 33.99 -27.38
C ARG A 349 10.20 32.54 -26.96
N GLY A 350 9.21 31.88 -26.35
CA GLY A 350 9.27 30.46 -26.00
C GLY A 350 9.09 29.53 -27.20
N LEU A 351 8.30 29.95 -28.19
CA LEU A 351 8.10 29.28 -29.47
C LEU A 351 9.23 29.58 -30.47
N PHE A 352 9.43 30.86 -30.78
CA PHE A 352 10.33 31.37 -31.82
C PHE A 352 11.49 32.16 -31.17
N PRO A 353 12.71 31.61 -31.12
CA PRO A 353 13.85 32.32 -30.51
C PRO A 353 14.43 33.44 -31.36
N GLY A 354 14.49 33.24 -32.69
CA GLY A 354 14.98 34.24 -33.65
C GLY A 354 14.01 35.42 -33.75
N ARG A 355 12.74 35.11 -34.01
CA ARG A 355 11.65 36.05 -34.32
C ARG A 355 11.88 36.76 -35.65
N GLU A 356 12.46 36.04 -36.61
CA GLU A 356 12.53 36.49 -38.01
C GLU A 356 11.22 36.08 -38.72
N PRO A 357 10.55 36.98 -39.47
CA PRO A 357 9.33 36.65 -40.22
C PRO A 357 9.53 35.44 -41.13
N GLY A 358 8.75 34.38 -40.91
CA GLY A 358 8.92 33.08 -41.55
C GLY A 358 9.57 31.98 -40.70
N ASP A 359 10.07 32.28 -39.49
CA ASP A 359 10.52 31.27 -38.51
C ASP A 359 9.48 30.15 -38.34
N GLN A 360 9.88 28.88 -38.46
CA GLN A 360 8.98 27.72 -38.34
C GLN A 360 9.31 26.81 -37.16
N VAL A 361 8.27 26.29 -36.51
CA VAL A 361 8.34 25.30 -35.42
C VAL A 361 7.39 24.14 -35.74
N ASP A 362 7.94 22.93 -35.96
CA ASP A 362 7.14 21.72 -36.15
C ASP A 362 6.93 21.02 -34.80
N LEU A 363 5.73 21.14 -34.21
CA LEU A 363 5.43 20.53 -32.92
C LEU A 363 5.35 19.00 -32.98
N GLY A 364 5.40 18.41 -34.18
CA GLY A 364 5.50 16.98 -34.41
C GLY A 364 6.90 16.42 -34.23
N THR A 365 7.95 17.25 -34.20
CA THR A 365 9.31 16.82 -33.85
C THR A 365 9.56 16.95 -32.33
N PRO A 366 10.16 15.95 -31.66
CA PRO A 366 10.48 16.06 -30.24
C PRO A 366 11.64 17.05 -29.98
N ASP A 367 11.32 18.25 -29.50
CA ASP A 367 12.28 19.23 -28.96
C ASP A 367 12.13 19.34 -27.43
N THR A 368 13.17 18.94 -26.71
CA THR A 368 13.25 18.96 -25.24
C THR A 368 13.38 20.37 -24.67
N ASP A 369 14.01 21.30 -25.37
CA ASP A 369 14.16 22.69 -24.94
C ASP A 369 12.95 23.55 -25.30
N LEU A 370 12.22 23.24 -26.37
CA LEU A 370 10.88 23.78 -26.61
C LEU A 370 9.93 23.32 -25.48
N ALA A 371 9.93 22.03 -25.15
CA ALA A 371 9.17 21.52 -24.01
C ALA A 371 9.59 22.20 -22.68
N ARG A 372 10.90 22.44 -22.46
CA ARG A 372 11.42 23.19 -21.30
C ARG A 372 10.97 24.66 -21.29
N ARG A 373 10.94 25.33 -22.45
CA ARG A 373 10.46 26.72 -22.58
C ARG A 373 8.97 26.82 -22.29
N LEU A 374 8.15 26.01 -22.97
CA LEU A 374 6.69 26.02 -22.82
C LEU A 374 6.22 25.61 -21.41
N SER A 375 6.85 24.61 -20.78
CA SER A 375 6.52 24.19 -19.41
C SER A 375 6.86 25.22 -18.32
N ASN A 376 7.63 26.27 -18.65
CA ASN A 376 7.86 27.41 -17.75
C ASN A 376 6.82 28.54 -17.90
N LEU A 377 6.07 28.62 -19.01
CA LEU A 377 5.05 29.66 -19.22
C LEU A 377 3.95 29.67 -18.13
N PRO A 378 3.41 28.53 -17.64
CA PRO A 378 2.47 28.53 -16.52
C PRO A 378 3.05 29.09 -15.21
N LYS A 379 4.37 29.06 -15.02
CA LYS A 379 5.04 29.69 -13.87
C LYS A 379 5.05 31.20 -14.04
N ALA A 380 5.44 31.71 -15.22
CA ALA A 380 5.41 33.13 -15.54
C ALA A 380 3.99 33.72 -15.39
N ALA A 381 2.97 33.03 -15.89
CA ALA A 381 1.57 33.41 -15.71
C ALA A 381 1.14 33.39 -14.23
N THR A 382 1.64 32.45 -13.43
CA THR A 382 1.37 32.42 -11.97
C THR A 382 2.04 33.60 -11.25
N THR A 383 3.23 34.03 -11.67
CA THR A 383 3.90 35.24 -11.15
C THR A 383 3.13 36.50 -11.55
N ALA A 384 2.79 36.67 -12.83
CA ALA A 384 1.99 37.80 -13.31
C ALA A 384 0.62 37.91 -12.63
N ALA A 385 -0.03 36.77 -12.31
CA ALA A 385 -1.26 36.74 -11.53
C ALA A 385 -1.09 37.20 -10.06
N SER A 386 0.12 37.09 -9.50
CA SER A 386 0.46 37.66 -8.19
C SER A 386 0.73 39.17 -8.33
N ASP A 387 1.56 39.56 -9.30
CA ASP A 387 2.03 40.94 -9.48
C ASP A 387 0.89 41.90 -9.87
N ARG A 388 -0.06 41.44 -10.71
CA ARG A 388 -1.28 42.19 -11.06
C ARG A 388 -2.32 42.26 -9.93
N GLY A 389 -2.02 41.68 -8.77
CA GLY A 389 -2.87 41.67 -7.57
C GLY A 389 -4.10 40.76 -7.68
N LEU A 390 -4.08 39.75 -8.56
CA LEU A 390 -5.22 38.85 -8.83
C LEU A 390 -5.22 37.61 -7.90
N THR A 391 -4.04 37.22 -7.41
CA THR A 391 -3.87 36.06 -6.53
C THR A 391 -2.98 36.40 -5.33
N GLU A 392 -3.20 35.70 -4.22
CA GLU A 392 -2.39 35.83 -3.00
C GLU A 392 -2.11 34.45 -2.37
N ARG A 393 -1.10 34.36 -1.50
CA ARG A 393 -0.68 33.10 -0.85
C ARG A 393 -1.06 33.06 0.65
N ARG A 394 -2.25 32.54 0.96
CA ARG A 394 -2.79 32.40 2.34
C ARG A 394 -2.50 31.00 2.94
N ARG A 395 -2.64 30.87 4.26
CA ARG A 395 -2.73 29.59 5.00
C ARG A 395 -4.15 29.46 5.57
N SER A 396 -4.68 28.24 5.64
CA SER A 396 -5.89 27.98 6.44
C SER A 396 -5.48 27.87 7.91
N VAL A 397 -5.87 28.82 8.75
CA VAL A 397 -5.54 28.80 10.19
C VAL A 397 -6.28 27.65 10.89
N SER A 398 -7.58 27.48 10.60
CA SER A 398 -8.34 26.32 11.07
C SER A 398 -7.77 25.01 10.52
N GLY A 399 -7.30 24.99 9.27
CA GLY A 399 -6.62 23.83 8.70
C GLY A 399 -5.34 23.46 9.43
N LEU A 400 -4.53 24.45 9.82
CA LEU A 400 -3.32 24.22 10.62
C LEU A 400 -3.66 23.69 12.02
N VAL A 401 -4.64 24.29 12.71
CA VAL A 401 -5.08 23.84 14.05
C VAL A 401 -5.62 22.42 14.02
N LEU A 402 -6.50 22.09 13.06
CA LEU A 402 -7.04 20.73 12.88
C LEU A 402 -5.94 19.72 12.53
N GLY A 403 -4.97 20.10 11.69
CA GLY A 403 -3.82 19.24 11.37
C GLY A 403 -2.93 18.96 12.58
N VAL A 404 -2.66 19.96 13.43
CA VAL A 404 -1.88 19.79 14.67
C VAL A 404 -2.63 18.92 15.67
N LEU A 405 -3.92 19.17 15.91
CA LEU A 405 -4.75 18.34 16.78
C LEU A 405 -4.83 16.88 16.27
N GLY A 406 -4.92 16.69 14.96
CA GLY A 406 -4.93 15.36 14.35
C GLY A 406 -3.64 14.57 14.56
N VAL A 407 -2.48 15.23 14.42
CA VAL A 407 -1.16 14.61 14.71
C VAL A 407 -0.99 14.33 16.21
N VAL A 408 -1.44 15.22 17.10
CA VAL A 408 -1.40 14.98 18.56
C VAL A 408 -2.26 13.77 18.95
N ALA A 409 -3.46 13.64 18.38
CA ALA A 409 -4.32 12.47 18.61
C ALA A 409 -3.70 11.17 18.09
N ALA A 410 -3.10 11.18 16.89
CA ALA A 410 -2.43 10.00 16.33
C ALA A 410 -1.15 9.62 17.11
N LEU A 411 -0.39 10.59 17.62
CA LEU A 411 0.76 10.31 18.51
C LEU A 411 0.31 9.73 19.86
N ALA A 412 -0.80 10.22 20.42
CA ALA A 412 -1.38 9.65 21.65
C ALA A 412 -1.88 8.21 21.43
N ALA A 413 -2.45 7.90 20.26
CA ALA A 413 -2.84 6.53 19.90
C ALA A 413 -1.65 5.57 19.88
N VAL A 414 -0.57 5.93 19.18
CA VAL A 414 0.67 5.14 19.15
C VAL A 414 1.24 4.97 20.57
N GLY A 415 1.29 6.04 21.37
CA GLY A 415 1.78 6.01 22.75
C GLY A 415 0.99 5.08 23.68
N LEU A 416 -0.34 5.00 23.51
CA LEU A 416 -1.22 4.14 24.31
C LEU A 416 -1.23 2.67 23.86
N ALA A 417 -0.83 2.36 22.63
CA ALA A 417 -0.72 0.98 22.15
C ALA A 417 0.60 0.29 22.59
N ILE A 418 1.65 1.05 22.91
CA ILE A 418 2.97 0.52 23.31
C ILE A 418 2.91 -0.41 24.54
N PRO A 419 2.19 -0.12 25.63
CA PRO A 419 2.10 -1.03 26.78
C PRO A 419 1.47 -2.39 26.43
N GLY A 420 0.44 -2.41 25.58
CA GLY A 420 -0.19 -3.66 25.15
C GLY A 420 0.70 -4.48 24.22
N LEU A 421 1.49 -3.81 23.37
CA LEU A 421 2.51 -4.45 22.54
C LEU A 421 3.62 -5.10 23.38
N ALA A 422 4.01 -4.48 24.50
CA ALA A 422 5.03 -5.04 25.41
C ALA A 422 4.57 -6.33 26.13
N VAL A 423 3.26 -6.61 26.15
CA VAL A 423 2.64 -7.85 26.66
C VAL A 423 2.01 -8.66 25.52
N GLN A 424 2.47 -8.45 24.28
CA GLN A 424 2.09 -9.19 23.07
C GLN A 424 0.56 -9.32 22.79
N ARG A 425 -0.27 -8.44 23.36
CA ARG A 425 -1.75 -8.49 23.18
C ARG A 425 -2.12 -8.39 21.70
N PRO A 426 -2.82 -9.39 21.10
CA PRO A 426 -3.15 -9.37 19.67
C PRO A 426 -3.93 -8.12 19.21
N ALA A 427 -4.85 -7.65 20.06
CA ALA A 427 -5.61 -6.42 19.81
C ALA A 427 -4.71 -5.16 19.78
N ALA A 428 -3.72 -5.09 20.68
CA ALA A 428 -2.78 -3.97 20.77
C ALA A 428 -1.78 -3.96 19.61
N ILE A 429 -1.35 -5.13 19.11
CA ILE A 429 -0.50 -5.25 17.92
C ILE A 429 -1.21 -4.63 16.70
N ALA A 430 -2.46 -5.02 16.46
CA ALA A 430 -3.28 -4.46 15.38
C ALA A 430 -3.56 -2.95 15.59
N ALA A 431 -3.80 -2.53 16.84
CA ALA A 431 -4.04 -1.13 17.19
C ALA A 431 -2.79 -0.26 16.96
N PHE A 432 -1.60 -0.77 17.30
CA PHE A 432 -0.32 -0.10 17.05
C PHE A 432 -0.07 0.08 15.56
N ALA A 433 -0.19 -1.00 14.77
CA ALA A 433 0.03 -0.98 13.32
C ALA A 433 -0.89 0.04 12.60
N LEU A 434 -2.19 0.04 12.93
CA LEU A 434 -3.15 1.00 12.37
C LEU A 434 -2.92 2.44 12.88
N SER A 435 -2.49 2.61 14.13
CA SER A 435 -2.13 3.92 14.68
C SER A 435 -0.91 4.53 13.96
N VAL A 436 0.12 3.72 13.66
CA VAL A 436 1.29 4.16 12.89
C VAL A 436 0.92 4.52 11.45
N LEU A 437 0.06 3.72 10.79
CA LEU A 437 -0.45 4.03 9.45
C LEU A 437 -1.23 5.35 9.40
N PHE A 438 -2.12 5.59 10.37
CA PHE A 438 -2.91 6.81 10.44
C PHE A 438 -2.07 8.02 10.91
N LEU A 439 -1.02 7.81 11.72
CA LEU A 439 -0.02 8.84 12.02
C LEU A 439 0.73 9.28 10.76
N ALA A 440 1.14 8.35 9.89
CA ALA A 440 1.77 8.70 8.61
C ALA A 440 0.82 9.50 7.70
N ALA A 441 -0.44 9.06 7.57
CA ALA A 441 -1.44 9.78 6.77
C ALA A 441 -1.76 11.18 7.31
N THR A 442 -1.89 11.34 8.63
CA THR A 442 -2.15 12.63 9.29
C THR A 442 -0.93 13.55 9.24
N ALA A 443 0.29 13.03 9.36
CA ALA A 443 1.52 13.80 9.18
C ALA A 443 1.63 14.36 7.75
N VAL A 444 1.35 13.56 6.73
CA VAL A 444 1.30 14.03 5.33
C VAL A 444 0.22 15.12 5.15
N ALA A 445 -0.97 14.93 5.71
CA ALA A 445 -2.02 15.95 5.69
C ALA A 445 -1.57 17.24 6.41
N ALA A 446 -0.94 17.15 7.58
CA ALA A 446 -0.43 18.28 8.34
C ALA A 446 0.65 19.06 7.57
N VAL A 447 1.61 18.37 6.95
CA VAL A 447 2.61 18.98 6.04
C VAL A 447 1.90 19.73 4.92
N VAL A 448 0.92 19.11 4.24
CA VAL A 448 0.11 19.76 3.20
C VAL A 448 -0.64 20.99 3.75
N LEU A 449 -1.03 21.02 5.02
CA LEU A 449 -1.72 22.14 5.67
C LEU A 449 -0.80 23.31 6.06
N THR A 450 0.48 23.05 6.38
CA THR A 450 1.47 24.13 6.62
C THR A 450 1.80 24.95 5.37
N LEU A 451 1.65 24.36 4.17
CA LEU A 451 2.01 25.00 2.90
C LEU A 451 1.03 26.13 2.54
N LYS A 452 1.56 27.33 2.27
CA LYS A 452 0.75 28.45 1.73
C LYS A 452 0.10 28.02 0.40
N LYS A 453 -1.20 28.29 0.25
CA LYS A 453 -1.97 27.98 -0.95
C LYS A 453 -2.34 29.26 -1.69
N THR A 454 -2.29 29.24 -3.02
CA THR A 454 -2.80 30.32 -3.84
C THR A 454 -4.32 30.39 -3.73
N VAL A 455 -4.85 31.58 -3.46
CA VAL A 455 -6.27 31.94 -3.49
C VAL A 455 -6.45 33.20 -4.34
N LEU A 456 -7.69 33.49 -4.77
CA LEU A 456 -7.99 34.75 -5.46
C LEU A 456 -8.09 35.90 -4.44
N THR A 457 -7.67 37.09 -4.86
CA THR A 457 -8.02 38.35 -4.20
C THR A 457 -9.44 38.77 -4.62
N ARG A 458 -10.00 39.85 -4.04
CA ARG A 458 -11.25 40.45 -4.55
C ARG A 458 -11.14 40.82 -6.03
N LYS A 459 -10.04 41.47 -6.45
CA LYS A 459 -9.78 41.81 -7.86
C LYS A 459 -9.76 40.54 -8.73
N GLY A 460 -9.06 39.49 -8.32
CA GLY A 460 -9.05 38.22 -9.05
C GLY A 460 -10.41 37.51 -9.09
N ALA A 461 -11.25 37.68 -8.07
CA ALA A 461 -12.62 37.16 -8.07
C ALA A 461 -13.53 37.95 -9.04
N GLN A 462 -13.41 39.28 -9.10
CA GLN A 462 -14.09 40.13 -10.10
C GLN A 462 -13.63 39.79 -11.53
N THR A 463 -12.33 39.62 -11.77
CA THR A 463 -11.81 39.12 -13.06
C THR A 463 -12.31 37.71 -13.39
N ARG A 464 -12.54 36.86 -12.38
CA ARG A 464 -13.19 35.55 -12.58
C ARG A 464 -14.66 35.69 -12.98
N GLU A 465 -15.38 36.67 -12.45
CA GLU A 465 -16.78 36.95 -12.81
C GLU A 465 -16.87 37.50 -14.25
N GLN A 466 -15.93 38.35 -14.69
CA GLN A 466 -15.79 38.78 -16.08
C GLN A 466 -15.55 37.58 -17.02
N LEU A 467 -14.61 36.68 -16.69
CA LEU A 467 -14.38 35.45 -17.46
C LEU A 467 -15.60 34.52 -17.50
N LEU A 468 -16.38 34.44 -16.41
CA LEU A 468 -17.65 33.72 -16.40
C LEU A 468 -18.72 34.42 -17.25
N GLY A 469 -18.70 35.75 -17.34
CA GLY A 469 -19.54 36.55 -18.22
C GLY A 469 -19.24 36.32 -19.70
N ALA A 470 -17.96 36.29 -20.08
CA ALA A 470 -17.53 35.91 -21.43
C ALA A 470 -17.90 34.45 -21.76
N ARG A 471 -17.73 33.53 -20.81
CA ARG A 471 -18.16 32.14 -20.95
C ARG A 471 -19.66 32.01 -21.19
N GLU A 472 -20.48 32.74 -20.43
CA GLU A 472 -21.94 32.67 -20.59
C GLU A 472 -22.41 33.39 -21.86
N TYR A 473 -21.71 34.45 -22.33
CA TYR A 473 -21.94 35.01 -23.67
C TYR A 473 -21.68 33.98 -24.79
N ILE A 474 -20.50 33.34 -24.78
CA ILE A 474 -20.13 32.27 -25.73
C ILE A 474 -21.17 31.14 -25.73
N ARG A 475 -21.74 30.82 -24.56
CA ARG A 475 -22.77 29.80 -24.39
C ARG A 475 -24.17 30.23 -24.86
N LEU A 476 -24.59 31.47 -24.56
CA LEU A 476 -25.93 31.99 -24.91
C LEU A 476 -26.04 32.39 -26.39
N ALA A 477 -24.93 32.79 -27.01
CA ALA A 477 -24.87 33.08 -28.45
C ALA A 477 -25.18 31.87 -29.34
N GLU A 478 -24.97 30.63 -28.87
CA GLU A 478 -25.48 29.40 -29.50
C GLU A 478 -27.01 29.30 -29.33
N ALA A 479 -27.51 29.51 -28.11
CA ALA A 479 -28.91 29.29 -27.74
C ALA A 479 -29.90 30.24 -28.42
N ASP A 480 -29.67 31.56 -28.37
CA ASP A 480 -30.57 32.52 -29.02
C ASP A 480 -30.40 32.55 -30.54
N ARG A 481 -29.24 32.15 -31.10
CA ARG A 481 -29.07 31.96 -32.54
C ARG A 481 -29.92 30.80 -33.06
N ILE A 482 -29.94 29.66 -32.37
CA ILE A 482 -30.81 28.53 -32.71
C ILE A 482 -32.29 28.93 -32.61
N ARG A 483 -32.67 29.67 -31.56
CA ARG A 483 -34.04 30.17 -31.38
C ARG A 483 -34.46 31.16 -32.48
N MET A 484 -33.58 32.09 -32.85
CA MET A 484 -33.81 33.08 -33.91
C MET A 484 -33.95 32.40 -35.29
N LEU A 485 -33.09 31.42 -35.60
CA LEU A 485 -33.12 30.67 -36.86
C LEU A 485 -34.34 29.74 -37.00
N GLN A 486 -35.05 29.43 -35.91
CA GLN A 486 -36.34 28.73 -35.96
C GLN A 486 -37.56 29.69 -35.89
N SER A 487 -37.35 31.00 -35.87
CA SER A 487 -38.42 32.00 -35.86
C SER A 487 -38.62 32.65 -37.24
N TYR A 488 -39.85 32.61 -37.75
CA TYR A 488 -40.18 33.01 -39.13
C TYR A 488 -39.97 34.51 -39.44
N SER A 489 -39.85 35.36 -38.42
CA SER A 489 -39.74 36.82 -38.53
C SER A 489 -38.33 37.38 -38.32
N GLY A 490 -37.32 36.56 -38.04
CA GLY A 490 -35.97 37.01 -37.69
C GLY A 490 -35.06 37.43 -38.86
N ALA A 491 -35.58 37.48 -40.09
CA ALA A 491 -34.76 37.53 -41.32
C ALA A 491 -34.35 38.94 -41.81
N GLU A 492 -34.85 40.02 -41.21
CA GLU A 492 -34.57 41.40 -41.66
C GLU A 492 -33.60 42.18 -40.73
N ARG A 493 -32.57 42.79 -41.36
CA ARG A 493 -31.62 43.81 -40.85
C ARG A 493 -30.54 43.25 -39.89
N ARG A 494 -29.30 43.74 -39.94
CA ARG A 494 -28.69 44.82 -40.74
C ARG A 494 -27.58 44.28 -41.65
N ALA A 495 -27.28 45.00 -42.73
CA ALA A 495 -26.05 44.86 -43.49
C ALA A 495 -25.22 46.13 -43.28
N ASP A 496 -24.31 46.09 -42.30
CA ASP A 496 -23.29 47.09 -42.00
C ASP A 496 -22.03 46.35 -41.55
N GLY A 497 -20.91 46.49 -42.25
CA GLY A 497 -19.58 46.07 -41.77
C GLY A 497 -19.38 44.60 -41.37
N GLU A 498 -19.75 43.63 -42.22
CA GLU A 498 -19.72 42.18 -41.86
C GLU A 498 -18.36 41.64 -41.40
N ILE A 499 -17.25 42.29 -41.77
CA ILE A 499 -15.87 41.87 -41.43
C ILE A 499 -15.61 41.96 -39.91
N ASP A 500 -16.09 43.02 -39.24
CA ASP A 500 -15.78 43.27 -37.83
C ASP A 500 -16.39 42.22 -36.89
N VAL A 501 -17.53 41.62 -37.28
CA VAL A 501 -18.19 40.56 -36.52
C VAL A 501 -17.38 39.26 -36.53
N ILE A 502 -16.71 38.95 -37.64
CA ILE A 502 -15.84 37.77 -37.73
C ILE A 502 -14.59 37.97 -36.86
N VAL A 503 -13.95 39.13 -36.93
CA VAL A 503 -12.79 39.46 -36.09
C VAL A 503 -13.15 39.38 -34.59
N LEU A 504 -14.34 39.83 -34.19
CA LEU A 504 -14.82 39.68 -32.82
C LEU A 504 -15.02 38.20 -32.42
N TYR A 505 -15.59 37.38 -33.30
CA TYR A 505 -15.83 35.97 -33.02
C TYR A 505 -14.54 35.14 -33.00
N GLU A 506 -13.57 35.46 -33.85
CA GLU A 506 -12.23 34.88 -33.80
C GLU A 506 -11.54 35.22 -32.47
N ARG A 507 -11.61 36.48 -32.00
CA ARG A 507 -11.04 36.91 -30.70
C ARG A 507 -11.62 36.17 -29.49
N LEU A 508 -12.83 35.63 -29.59
CA LEU A 508 -13.45 34.80 -28.54
C LEU A 508 -13.06 33.31 -28.59
N LEU A 509 -12.52 32.81 -29.71
CA LEU A 509 -12.15 31.40 -29.87
C LEU A 509 -11.10 30.90 -28.85
N PRO A 510 -10.02 31.65 -28.51
CA PRO A 510 -9.08 31.25 -27.46
C PRO A 510 -9.77 31.03 -26.11
N TYR A 511 -10.73 31.89 -25.77
CA TYR A 511 -11.47 31.81 -24.51
C TYR A 511 -12.50 30.67 -24.55
N ALA A 512 -13.15 30.42 -25.69
CA ALA A 512 -13.96 29.23 -25.90
C ALA A 512 -13.15 27.94 -25.67
N MET A 513 -11.94 27.83 -26.23
CA MET A 513 -11.01 26.71 -25.95
C MET A 513 -10.65 26.62 -24.47
N LEU A 514 -10.34 27.74 -23.81
CA LEU A 514 -10.04 27.76 -22.38
C LEU A 514 -11.23 27.24 -21.54
N PHE A 515 -12.45 27.62 -21.87
CA PHE A 515 -13.66 27.17 -21.16
C PHE A 515 -14.08 25.74 -21.52
N GLY A 516 -13.68 25.20 -22.68
CA GLY A 516 -14.11 23.89 -23.19
C GLY A 516 -15.36 23.92 -24.05
N LEU A 517 -15.60 25.07 -24.71
CA LEU A 517 -16.73 25.33 -25.60
C LEU A 517 -16.29 25.41 -27.07
N GLU A 518 -15.07 24.93 -27.40
CA GLU A 518 -14.48 25.09 -28.73
C GLU A 518 -15.26 24.38 -29.82
N LYS A 519 -16.02 23.31 -29.49
CA LYS A 519 -16.83 22.57 -30.45
C LYS A 519 -18.17 23.22 -30.74
N GLU A 520 -18.74 23.99 -29.81
CA GLU A 520 -19.88 24.86 -30.11
C GLU A 520 -19.39 26.10 -30.89
N TRP A 521 -18.36 26.79 -30.37
CA TRP A 521 -17.87 28.04 -30.97
C TRP A 521 -17.28 27.86 -32.37
N ALA A 522 -16.68 26.71 -32.67
CA ALA A 522 -16.23 26.39 -34.03
C ALA A 522 -17.38 26.36 -35.04
N LYS A 523 -18.56 25.83 -34.69
CA LYS A 523 -19.75 25.87 -35.57
C LYS A 523 -20.22 27.31 -35.77
N VAL A 524 -20.21 28.10 -34.70
CA VAL A 524 -20.61 29.52 -34.75
C VAL A 524 -19.78 30.25 -35.80
N LEU A 525 -18.46 29.99 -35.84
CA LEU A 525 -17.51 30.49 -36.83
C LEU A 525 -17.66 29.88 -38.23
N GLU A 526 -17.78 28.55 -38.37
CA GLU A 526 -17.96 27.85 -39.66
C GLU A 526 -19.14 28.46 -40.46
N VAL A 527 -20.26 28.75 -39.80
CA VAL A 527 -21.44 29.36 -40.45
C VAL A 527 -21.23 30.84 -40.81
N GLN A 528 -20.32 31.57 -40.16
CA GLN A 528 -19.98 32.94 -40.58
C GLN A 528 -19.02 32.94 -41.77
N TYR A 529 -17.98 32.09 -41.75
CA TYR A 529 -17.08 31.88 -42.90
C TYR A 529 -17.85 31.47 -44.17
N GLU A 530 -18.82 30.55 -44.03
CA GLU A 530 -19.75 30.17 -45.10
C GLU A 530 -20.53 31.36 -45.67
N ARG A 531 -21.12 32.19 -44.80
CA ARG A 531 -21.94 33.35 -45.20
C ARG A 531 -21.15 34.43 -45.94
N THR A 532 -19.92 34.71 -45.51
CA THR A 532 -19.08 35.76 -46.10
C THR A 532 -18.11 35.25 -47.16
N GLY A 533 -18.09 33.94 -47.45
CA GLY A 533 -17.15 33.33 -48.39
C GLY A 533 -15.67 33.47 -47.98
N SER A 534 -15.38 33.53 -46.68
CA SER A 534 -14.05 33.80 -46.12
C SER A 534 -13.48 32.56 -45.40
N ALA A 535 -12.23 32.66 -44.92
CA ALA A 535 -11.54 31.59 -44.21
C ALA A 535 -10.57 32.18 -43.16
N PRO A 536 -10.28 31.45 -42.06
CA PRO A 536 -9.40 31.93 -41.00
C PRO A 536 -7.96 32.17 -41.49
N GLY A 537 -7.54 33.44 -41.57
CA GLY A 537 -6.19 33.80 -42.04
C GLY A 537 -5.04 33.26 -41.18
N TRP A 538 -5.34 32.88 -39.93
CA TRP A 538 -4.42 32.30 -38.96
C TRP A 538 -4.30 30.76 -39.03
N TYR A 539 -5.11 30.06 -39.85
CA TYR A 539 -5.10 28.59 -39.93
C TYR A 539 -5.11 28.04 -41.37
N ILE A 540 -3.97 27.48 -41.79
CA ILE A 540 -3.85 26.72 -43.05
C ILE A 540 -4.12 25.24 -42.77
N GLY A 541 -5.21 24.72 -43.33
CA GLY A 541 -5.79 23.42 -42.98
C GLY A 541 -7.32 23.48 -42.84
N TYR A 542 -7.89 24.68 -42.81
CA TYR A 542 -9.34 24.88 -42.80
C TYR A 542 -10.04 24.10 -43.93
N SER A 543 -10.98 23.25 -43.53
CA SER A 543 -11.94 22.60 -44.42
C SER A 543 -13.30 22.56 -43.73
N MET A 544 -14.35 22.73 -44.54
CA MET A 544 -15.71 22.97 -44.09
C MET A 544 -16.29 21.69 -43.45
N GLY A 545 -16.86 21.81 -42.24
CA GLY A 545 -17.30 20.66 -41.46
C GLY A 545 -16.18 19.84 -40.78
N SER A 546 -14.91 20.24 -40.88
CA SER A 546 -13.81 19.64 -40.09
C SER A 546 -13.15 20.59 -39.10
N PHE A 547 -13.31 21.92 -39.22
CA PHE A 547 -12.65 22.91 -38.37
C PHE A 547 -12.87 22.70 -36.87
N GLY A 548 -14.11 22.44 -36.41
CA GLY A 548 -14.37 22.08 -35.01
C GLY A 548 -13.72 20.77 -34.54
N ARG A 549 -13.42 19.83 -35.45
CA ARG A 549 -12.64 18.62 -35.14
C ARG A 549 -11.14 18.93 -35.07
N SER A 550 -10.61 19.70 -36.02
CA SER A 550 -9.22 20.19 -36.00
C SER A 550 -8.90 20.93 -34.71
N LEU A 551 -9.73 21.90 -34.30
CA LEU A 551 -9.54 22.66 -33.05
C LEU A 551 -9.49 21.78 -31.80
N SER A 552 -10.38 20.79 -31.67
CA SER A 552 -10.33 19.85 -30.53
C SER A 552 -9.13 18.90 -30.57
N THR A 553 -8.60 18.62 -31.77
CA THR A 553 -7.37 17.82 -31.98
C THR A 553 -6.13 18.65 -31.64
N MET A 554 -6.10 19.93 -31.99
CA MET A 554 -5.07 20.88 -31.57
C MET A 554 -5.08 21.04 -30.05
N GLY A 555 -6.24 21.30 -29.44
CA GLY A 555 -6.40 21.43 -27.99
C GLY A 555 -5.81 20.25 -27.21
N SER A 556 -6.10 19.01 -27.65
CA SER A 556 -5.59 17.79 -27.02
C SER A 556 -4.11 17.52 -27.33
N THR A 557 -3.66 17.64 -28.58
CA THR A 557 -2.26 17.38 -28.96
C THR A 557 -1.27 18.41 -28.42
N LEU A 558 -1.70 19.65 -28.19
CA LEU A 558 -0.93 20.72 -27.55
C LEU A 558 -0.89 20.59 -26.01
N SER A 559 -1.85 19.91 -25.40
CA SER A 559 -1.91 19.71 -23.93
C SER A 559 -1.00 18.58 -23.42
N ALA A 560 -0.60 17.64 -24.28
CA ALA A 560 0.07 16.40 -23.88
C ALA A 560 1.61 16.49 -23.91
N THR A 561 2.22 16.74 -22.75
CA THR A 561 3.63 16.42 -22.47
C THR A 561 3.77 14.93 -22.11
N PRO A 562 4.69 14.17 -22.72
CA PRO A 562 4.75 12.73 -22.54
C PRO A 562 5.50 12.32 -21.25
N VAL A 563 4.85 11.48 -20.45
CA VAL A 563 5.46 10.58 -19.45
C VAL A 563 4.72 9.24 -19.50
N ALA A 564 5.41 8.14 -19.22
CA ALA A 564 4.86 6.79 -19.28
C ALA A 564 4.96 6.09 -17.92
N THR A 565 3.92 5.31 -17.59
CA THR A 565 3.86 4.47 -16.38
C THR A 565 3.16 3.17 -16.72
N SER A 566 3.78 2.04 -16.36
CA SER A 566 3.17 0.72 -16.33
C SER A 566 2.89 0.30 -14.89
N SER A 567 1.98 -0.66 -14.69
CA SER A 567 1.73 -1.29 -13.40
C SER A 567 1.40 -2.77 -13.61
N SER A 568 1.86 -3.60 -12.69
CA SER A 568 1.54 -5.02 -12.60
C SER A 568 1.01 -5.34 -11.20
N SER A 569 0.24 -6.41 -11.08
CA SER A 569 -0.39 -6.86 -9.84
C SER A 569 -0.23 -8.36 -9.68
N SER A 570 0.05 -8.82 -8.47
CA SER A 570 0.07 -10.23 -8.08
C SER A 570 -0.89 -10.47 -6.90
N SER A 571 -1.27 -11.74 -6.69
CA SER A 571 -2.18 -12.18 -5.63
C SER A 571 -1.80 -13.59 -5.18
N GLY A 572 -1.76 -13.83 -3.86
CA GLY A 572 -1.55 -15.14 -3.24
C GLY A 572 -2.80 -15.65 -2.52
N SER A 573 -2.77 -16.90 -2.04
CA SER A 573 -3.89 -17.61 -1.40
C SER A 573 -3.39 -18.75 -0.50
N PHE A 574 -3.98 -18.96 0.68
CA PHE A 574 -3.58 -20.00 1.67
C PHE A 574 -4.75 -20.47 2.56
N GLY A 575 -4.51 -21.55 3.34
CA GLY A 575 -5.45 -22.21 4.28
C GLY A 575 -5.61 -23.71 3.98
N GLY A 576 -5.80 -24.61 4.94
CA GLY A 576 -5.92 -24.48 6.41
C GLY A 576 -5.81 -25.85 7.11
N GLY A 577 -5.68 -25.89 8.45
CA GLY A 577 -5.08 -27.03 9.17
C GLY A 577 -5.95 -27.89 10.11
N PHE A 578 -5.27 -28.84 10.73
CA PHE A 578 -5.66 -29.83 11.76
C PHE A 578 -4.37 -30.52 12.26
N SER A 579 -4.33 -31.16 13.42
CA SER A 579 -4.49 -30.51 14.72
C SER A 579 -3.32 -30.94 15.63
N GLY A 580 -3.12 -30.21 16.73
CA GLY A 580 -2.09 -30.36 17.76
C GLY A 580 -2.57 -29.52 18.94
N GLY A 581 -2.57 -30.04 20.18
CA GLY A 581 -3.47 -29.54 21.22
C GLY A 581 -2.87 -29.14 22.56
N GLY A 582 -1.70 -29.67 22.94
CA GLY A 582 -1.07 -29.34 24.22
C GLY A 582 -0.18 -28.10 24.15
N GLY A 583 0.13 -27.54 25.31
CA GLY A 583 1.12 -26.46 25.41
C GLY A 583 2.57 -26.93 25.20
N GLY A 584 2.80 -28.24 25.24
CA GLY A 584 4.12 -28.87 25.16
C GLY A 584 4.60 -29.15 23.73
N GLY A 585 4.02 -28.52 22.71
CA GLY A 585 4.51 -28.62 21.33
C GLY A 585 6.01 -28.27 21.23
N GLY A 586 6.76 -29.04 20.46
CA GLY A 586 8.21 -28.88 20.43
C GLY A 586 8.91 -29.80 19.43
N PHE A 587 9.90 -29.24 18.73
CA PHE A 587 10.70 -30.00 17.79
C PHE A 587 11.79 -30.83 18.49
N SER A 588 12.13 -31.97 17.89
CA SER A 588 13.44 -32.61 18.04
C SER A 588 13.93 -33.03 16.66
N GLY A 589 15.17 -32.67 16.35
CA GLY A 589 15.86 -33.05 15.11
C GLY A 589 17.38 -32.97 15.25
N GLY A 590 18.10 -33.23 14.18
CA GLY A 590 19.56 -33.19 14.13
C GLY A 590 20.15 -31.87 13.62
N ARG A 591 21.41 -31.63 13.96
CA ARG A 591 22.26 -30.55 13.42
C ARG A 591 23.41 -31.11 12.59
#